data_AF-A0A9D4EMU8-F1
#
_entry.id   AF-A0A9D4EMU8-F1
#
_cell.length_a   1.000
_cell.length_b   1.000
_cell.length_c   1.000
_cell.angle_alpha   90.00
_cell.angle_beta   90.00
_cell.angle_gamma   90.00
#
_symmetry.space_group_name_H-M   'P 1'
#
loop_
_entity.id
_entity.type
_entity.pdbx_description
1 polymer ?
#
loop_
_entity_poly.entity_id
_entity_poly.type
_entity_poly.pdbx_seq_one_letter_code
_entity_poly.pdbx_strand_id
1 'polypeptide(L)'
;MIIPTDEDSDEHEDKDLCCICKQFQPESLHLDYVLDIVQWAECSECQHWVHLKYCTKVKCVRRGADFKCPHCDPSTFIVES
;
A
#
# COMPACT_ATOMS: atom_id res chain seq x y z
N MET A 1 19.22 14.38 36.83
CA MET A 1 17.89 14.26 36.19
C MET A 1 17.99 13.08 35.26
N ILE A 2 17.23 12.03 35.53
CA ILE A 2 17.20 10.84 34.67
C ILE A 2 16.26 11.22 33.52
N ILE A 3 16.79 11.27 32.31
CA ILE A 3 16.00 11.44 31.09
C ILE A 3 15.37 10.06 30.84
N PRO A 4 14.04 9.89 30.93
CA PRO A 4 13.43 8.68 30.43
C PRO A 4 13.64 8.67 28.92
N THR A 5 14.48 7.75 28.44
CA THR A 5 14.50 7.38 27.04
C THR A 5 13.29 6.49 26.84
N ASP A 6 12.28 7.02 26.16
CA ASP A 6 11.17 6.23 25.62
C ASP A 6 11.76 5.21 24.64
N GLU A 7 12.16 4.04 25.16
CA GLU A 7 12.30 2.81 24.40
C GLU A 7 10.90 2.29 24.07
N ASP A 8 10.18 3.03 23.24
CA ASP A 8 8.97 2.55 22.58
C ASP A 8 9.42 1.88 21.28
N SER A 9 9.77 0.59 21.39
CA SER A 9 9.93 -0.30 20.24
C SER A 9 8.55 -0.47 19.60
N ASP A 10 8.22 0.43 18.68
CA ASP A 10 6.87 0.57 18.17
C ASP A 10 6.65 -0.41 17.00
N GLU A 11 5.95 -1.52 17.25
CA GLU A 11 5.47 -2.53 16.29
C GLU A 11 4.49 -1.96 15.22
N HIS A 12 4.56 -0.67 14.94
CA HIS A 12 3.66 0.07 14.04
C HIS A 12 4.22 0.31 12.63
N GLU A 13 5.51 0.04 12.37
CA GLU A 13 6.11 0.34 11.05
C GLU A 13 5.45 -0.45 9.90
N ASP A 14 4.95 -1.67 10.13
CA ASP A 14 4.47 -2.53 9.03
C ASP A 14 3.07 -2.17 8.51
N LYS A 15 2.26 -1.44 9.28
CA LYS A 15 0.87 -1.09 8.90
C LYS A 15 0.82 0.05 7.88
N ASP A 16 1.86 0.87 7.85
CA ASP A 16 1.96 2.02 6.95
C ASP A 16 2.63 1.66 5.61
N LEU A 17 3.10 0.42 5.48
CA LEU A 17 3.72 -0.08 4.25
C LEU A 17 2.67 -0.68 3.30
N CYS A 18 2.94 -0.56 2.00
CA CYS A 18 2.14 -1.27 1.00
C CYS A 18 2.19 -2.78 1.25
N CYS A 19 1.04 -3.43 1.33
CA CYS A 19 0.97 -4.85 1.70
C CYS A 19 1.62 -5.79 0.66
N ILE A 20 1.88 -5.30 -0.56
CA ILE A 20 2.44 -6.05 -1.68
C ILE A 20 3.95 -5.86 -1.77
N CYS A 21 4.40 -4.62 -1.98
CA CYS A 21 5.83 -4.33 -2.18
C CYS A 21 6.59 -4.08 -0.87
N LYS A 22 5.87 -3.99 0.27
CA LYS A 22 6.44 -3.71 1.60
C LYS A 22 7.28 -2.42 1.65
N GLN A 23 6.88 -1.44 0.84
CA GLN A 23 7.51 -0.13 0.76
C GLN A 23 6.48 0.97 0.96
N PHE A 24 6.92 2.12 1.50
CA PHE A 24 6.09 3.31 1.60
C PHE A 24 5.91 3.98 0.23
N GLN A 25 6.95 4.00 -0.61
CA GLN A 25 6.90 4.53 -1.97
C GLN A 25 7.10 3.41 -3.00
N PRO A 26 6.40 3.43 -4.14
CA PRO A 26 6.61 2.46 -5.19
C PRO A 26 7.95 2.71 -5.89
N GLU A 27 8.72 1.65 -6.11
CA GLU A 27 10.07 1.71 -6.70
C GLU A 27 10.09 2.41 -8.08
N SER A 28 9.03 2.22 -8.87
CA SER A 28 8.89 2.85 -10.19
C SER A 28 8.87 4.38 -10.14
N LEU A 29 8.55 4.99 -8.99
CA LEU A 29 8.54 6.44 -8.82
C LEU A 29 9.95 7.02 -8.76
N HIS A 30 10.96 6.23 -8.37
CA HIS A 30 12.35 6.67 -8.31
C HIS A 30 13.01 6.85 -9.69
N LEU A 31 12.40 6.31 -10.74
CA LEU A 31 12.94 6.34 -12.10
C LEU A 31 12.44 7.54 -12.91
N ASP A 32 11.42 8.25 -12.43
CA ASP A 32 10.80 9.38 -13.12
C ASP A 32 11.15 10.72 -12.43
N TYR A 33 11.58 11.72 -13.21
CA TYR A 33 11.81 13.09 -12.73
C TYR A 33 10.51 13.90 -12.58
N VAL A 34 9.37 13.22 -12.44
CA VAL A 34 8.03 13.82 -12.45
C VAL A 34 7.38 13.61 -11.09
N LEU A 35 6.73 14.65 -10.57
CA LEU A 35 5.87 14.54 -9.40
C LEU A 35 4.61 13.74 -9.76
N ASP A 36 4.56 12.46 -9.40
CA ASP A 36 3.35 11.63 -9.50
C ASP A 36 2.73 11.45 -8.10
N ILE A 37 1.41 11.52 -8.04
CA ILE A 37 0.66 11.34 -6.79
C ILE A 37 0.33 9.86 -6.66
N VAL A 38 0.97 9.20 -5.70
CA VAL A 38 0.69 7.80 -5.40
C VAL A 38 -0.72 7.68 -4.82
N GLN A 39 -1.59 6.97 -5.53
CA GLN A 39 -2.92 6.66 -5.04
C GLN A 39 -2.91 5.38 -4.22
N TRP A 40 -3.61 5.43 -3.09
CA TRP A 40 -3.71 4.33 -2.13
C TRP A 40 -5.15 3.90 -1.93
N ALA A 41 -5.33 2.62 -1.63
CA ALA A 41 -6.59 2.08 -1.14
C ALA A 41 -6.33 1.07 -0.02
N GLU A 42 -7.24 1.05 0.95
CA GLU A 42 -7.28 0.06 2.03
C GLU A 42 -8.04 -1.18 1.56
N CYS A 43 -7.48 -2.35 1.79
CA CYS A 43 -8.12 -3.63 1.49
C CYS A 43 -9.24 -3.94 2.50
N SER A 44 -10.47 -4.20 2.03
CA SER A 44 -11.61 -4.56 2.89
C SER A 44 -11.39 -5.86 3.69
N GLU A 45 -10.49 -6.75 3.24
CA GLU A 45 -10.25 -8.06 3.86
C GLU A 45 -9.11 -8.04 4.89
N CYS A 46 -7.91 -7.57 4.49
CA CYS A 46 -6.73 -7.56 5.37
C CYS A 46 -6.46 -6.21 6.03
N GLN A 47 -7.24 -5.17 5.74
CA GLN A 47 -7.13 -3.83 6.33
C GLN A 47 -5.74 -3.19 6.18
N HIS A 48 -4.98 -3.62 5.17
CA HIS A 48 -3.70 -3.02 4.82
C HIS A 48 -3.84 -2.12 3.59
N TRP A 49 -2.96 -1.13 3.53
CA TRP A 49 -2.86 -0.18 2.44
C TRP A 49 -2.08 -0.74 1.24
N VAL A 50 -2.47 -0.34 0.04
CA VAL A 50 -1.83 -0.77 -1.21
C VAL A 50 -1.72 0.38 -2.20
N HIS A 51 -0.57 0.48 -2.87
CA HIS A 51 -0.40 1.37 -4.02
C HIS A 51 -1.24 0.87 -5.20
N LEU A 52 -2.21 1.66 -5.63
CA LEU A 52 -3.14 1.28 -6.70
C LEU A 52 -2.42 1.03 -8.04
N LYS A 53 -2.13 2.10 -8.79
CA LYS A 53 -1.51 2.05 -10.13
C LYS A 53 -0.20 1.27 -10.19
N TYR A 54 0.51 1.11 -9.07
CA TYR A 54 1.86 0.56 -9.01
C TYR A 54 1.91 -0.92 -8.58
N CYS A 55 1.13 -1.30 -7.58
CA CYS A 55 1.15 -2.66 -7.05
C CYS A 55 -0.10 -3.46 -7.43
N THR A 56 -1.05 -2.84 -8.13
CA THR A 56 -2.28 -3.49 -8.62
C THR A 56 -2.60 -3.08 -10.06
N LYS A 57 -3.55 -3.77 -10.69
CA LYS A 57 -4.11 -3.37 -11.99
C LYS A 57 -5.21 -2.29 -11.86
N VAL A 58 -5.64 -1.99 -10.63
CA VAL A 58 -6.68 -1.00 -10.33
C VAL A 58 -6.05 0.38 -10.32
N LYS A 59 -6.59 1.30 -11.13
CA LYS A 59 -6.08 2.68 -11.19
C LYS A 59 -6.72 3.58 -10.13
N CYS A 60 -8.00 3.38 -9.82
CA CYS A 60 -8.73 4.16 -8.82
C CYS A 60 -9.83 3.31 -8.17
N VAL A 61 -10.15 3.61 -6.92
CA VAL A 61 -11.27 3.00 -6.19
C VAL A 61 -12.32 4.07 -5.93
N ARG A 62 -13.59 3.75 -6.21
CA ARG A 62 -14.68 4.67 -5.90
C ARG A 62 -14.90 4.72 -4.40
N ARG A 63 -15.26 5.91 -3.88
CA ARG A 63 -15.61 6.05 -2.46
C ARG A 63 -16.75 5.10 -2.10
N GLY A 64 -16.54 4.28 -1.07
CA GLY A 64 -17.52 3.29 -0.59
C GLY A 64 -17.59 1.99 -1.40
N ALA A 65 -16.67 1.77 -2.35
CA ALA A 65 -16.53 0.48 -3.00
C ALA A 65 -15.60 -0.43 -2.18
N ASP A 66 -15.93 -1.72 -2.14
CA ASP A 66 -15.03 -2.74 -1.59
C ASP A 66 -13.85 -2.96 -2.53
N PHE A 67 -12.65 -2.81 -1.99
CA PHE A 67 -11.41 -3.08 -2.70
C PHE A 67 -10.71 -4.25 -2.02
N LYS A 68 -10.31 -5.24 -2.82
CA LYS A 68 -9.50 -6.37 -2.37
C LYS A 68 -8.13 -6.28 -2.99
N CYS A 69 -7.10 -6.36 -2.15
CA CYS A 69 -5.75 -6.39 -2.65
C CYS A 69 -5.45 -7.74 -3.34
N PRO A 70 -4.52 -7.76 -4.30
CA PRO A 70 -4.00 -8.96 -4.93
C PRO A 70 -3.59 -10.10 -4.01
N HIS A 71 -3.14 -9.78 -2.79
CA HIS A 71 -2.80 -10.78 -1.78
C HIS A 71 -4.03 -11.52 -1.25
N CYS A 72 -5.17 -10.82 -1.13
CA CYS A 72 -6.44 -11.37 -0.64
C CYS A 72 -7.33 -11.92 -1.75
N ASP A 73 -7.22 -11.36 -2.96
CA ASP A 73 -7.97 -11.80 -4.14
C ASP A 73 -7.06 -11.83 -5.37
N PRO A 74 -6.44 -12.98 -5.68
CA PRO A 74 -5.59 -13.12 -6.86
C PRO A 74 -6.39 -13.15 -8.17
N SER A 75 -7.72 -13.24 -8.15
CA SER A 75 -8.56 -13.24 -9.36
C SER A 75 -8.57 -11.87 -10.04
N THR A 76 -8.24 -10.79 -9.33
CA THR A 76 -7.96 -9.47 -9.94
C THR A 76 -6.73 -9.44 -10.87
N PHE A 77 -5.94 -10.51 -10.96
CA PHE A 77 -4.80 -10.62 -11.88
C PHE A 77 -5.13 -11.20 -13.26
N ILE A 78 -6.29 -11.80 -13.49
CA ILE A 78 -6.60 -12.44 -14.78
C ILE A 78 -7.31 -11.44 -15.69
N VAL A 79 -6.52 -10.73 -16.50
CA VAL A 79 -7.00 -10.35 -17.83
C VAL A 79 -6.49 -11.46 -18.74
N GLU A 80 -7.41 -12.32 -19.19
CA GLU A 80 -7.15 -13.30 -20.24
C GLU A 80 -6.46 -12.58 -21.42
N SER A 81 -5.35 -13.14 -21.87
CA SER A 81 -4.63 -12.73 -23.07
C SER A 81 -5.25 -13.38 -24.30
#